data_AF-A7H3Z9-F1
#
_entry.id   AF-A7H3Z9-F1
#
_cell.length_a   1.000
_cell.length_b   1.000
_cell.length_c   1.000
_cell.angle_alpha   90.00
_cell.angle_beta   90.00
_cell.angle_gamma   90.00
#
_symmetry.space_group_name_H-M   'P 1'
#
loop_
_entity.id
_entity.type
_entity.pdbx_description
1 polymer ?
#
loop_
_entity_poly.entity_id
_entity_poly.type
_entity_poly.pdbx_seq_one_letter_code
_entity_poly.pdbx_strand_id
1 'polypeptide(L)'
;MGNLENNANSVLVAGSFVLAIFYQVLSYLGVSTAQVFTLFFIFMFSGLVGFLKTFALNESLKAYMISDLLAKTLILFVPFIVAMIAKSISDLYIFVDYVFSFLILGELLAILVNIQSIKTRKAIQEIDFYNIFIDKIKHLSLKFLKIEKHNFHDDNKNDDNKKE
;
A
#
# COMPACT_ATOMS: atom_id res chain seq x y z
N MET A 1 25.96 -24.86 27.38
CA MET A 1 25.87 -24.87 25.90
C MET A 1 24.65 -25.65 25.38
N GLY A 2 24.32 -26.85 25.90
CA GLY A 2 23.19 -27.65 25.39
C GLY A 2 21.78 -27.03 25.42
N ASN A 3 21.46 -26.14 26.39
CA ASN A 3 20.14 -25.47 26.40
C ASN A 3 19.96 -24.43 25.29
N LEU A 4 21.04 -23.78 24.83
CA LEU A 4 20.98 -22.79 23.75
C LEU A 4 20.81 -23.46 22.37
N GLU A 5 21.51 -24.58 22.13
CA GLU A 5 21.35 -25.37 20.91
C GLU A 5 19.95 -26.00 20.81
N ASN A 6 19.41 -26.51 21.92
CA ASN A 6 18.07 -27.11 21.93
C ASN A 6 16.96 -26.08 21.67
N ASN A 7 17.11 -24.86 22.21
CA ASN A 7 16.20 -23.74 21.96
C ASN A 7 16.32 -23.24 20.51
N ALA A 8 17.53 -23.13 19.98
CA ALA A 8 17.75 -22.69 18.60
C ALA A 8 17.16 -23.70 17.60
N ASN A 9 17.37 -25.01 17.83
CA ASN A 9 16.80 -26.06 16.99
C ASN A 9 15.27 -26.07 17.06
N SER A 10 14.69 -25.91 18.26
CA SER A 10 13.23 -25.83 18.44
C SER A 10 12.63 -24.61 17.71
N VAL A 11 13.29 -23.45 17.78
CA VAL A 11 12.88 -22.24 17.04
C VAL A 11 12.98 -22.47 15.52
N LEU A 12 14.02 -23.15 15.06
CA LEU A 12 14.23 -23.42 13.64
C LEU A 12 13.20 -24.40 13.09
N VAL A 13 12.87 -25.44 13.85
CA VAL A 13 11.81 -26.41 13.51
C VAL A 13 10.43 -25.73 13.53
N ALA A 14 10.11 -24.97 14.57
CA ALA A 14 8.84 -24.25 14.67
C ALA A 14 8.70 -23.22 13.53
N GLY A 15 9.76 -22.46 13.24
CA GLY A 15 9.79 -21.51 12.13
C GLY A 15 9.59 -22.19 10.78
N SER A 16 10.25 -23.34 10.56
CA SER A 16 10.09 -24.14 9.33
C SER A 16 8.67 -24.67 9.17
N PHE A 17 8.04 -25.12 10.25
CA PHE A 17 6.66 -25.61 10.23
C PHE A 17 5.66 -24.50 9.89
N VAL A 18 5.82 -23.31 10.48
CA VAL A 18 5.01 -22.13 10.16
C VAL A 18 5.19 -21.73 8.69
N LEU A 19 6.43 -21.73 8.20
CA LEU A 19 6.73 -21.41 6.81
C LEU A 19 6.06 -22.40 5.85
N ALA A 20 6.08 -23.69 6.17
CA ALA A 20 5.48 -24.74 5.36
C ALA A 20 3.95 -24.56 5.27
N ILE A 21 3.27 -24.28 6.38
CA ILE A 21 1.84 -23.98 6.38
C ILE A 21 1.55 -22.74 5.54
N PHE A 22 2.36 -21.69 5.68
CA PHE A 22 2.19 -20.46 4.91
C PHE A 22 2.32 -20.70 3.40
N TYR A 23 3.36 -21.41 2.95
CA TYR A 23 3.52 -21.78 1.55
C TYR A 23 2.38 -22.66 1.03
N GLN A 24 1.87 -23.58 1.86
CA GLN A 24 0.73 -24.42 1.51
C GLN A 24 -0.53 -23.59 1.27
N VAL A 25 -0.80 -22.60 2.13
CA VAL A 25 -1.93 -21.67 1.99
C VAL A 25 -1.81 -20.83 0.72
N LEU A 26 -0.61 -20.30 0.43
CA LEU A 26 -0.37 -19.52 -0.79
C LEU A 26 -0.52 -20.35 -2.06
N SER A 27 0.01 -21.57 -2.05
CA SER A 27 -0.15 -22.52 -3.16
C SER A 27 -1.61 -22.89 -3.38
N TYR A 28 -2.40 -23.06 -2.31
CA TYR A 28 -3.84 -23.29 -2.40
C TYR A 28 -4.58 -22.11 -3.03
N LEU A 29 -4.17 -20.89 -2.69
CA LEU A 29 -4.75 -19.67 -3.25
C LEU A 29 -4.47 -19.52 -4.76
N GLY A 30 -3.43 -20.19 -5.28
CA GLY A 30 -3.04 -20.10 -6.69
C GLY A 30 -2.50 -18.72 -7.08
N VAL A 31 -2.09 -17.92 -6.10
CA VAL A 31 -1.51 -16.60 -6.31
C VAL A 31 -0.12 -16.78 -6.92
N SER A 32 0.22 -15.90 -7.87
CA SER A 32 1.58 -15.89 -8.42
C SER A 32 2.60 -15.66 -7.32
N THR A 33 3.62 -16.52 -7.24
CA THR A 33 4.73 -16.37 -6.28
C THR A 33 5.36 -14.98 -6.37
N ALA A 34 5.43 -14.40 -7.57
CA ALA A 34 5.91 -13.05 -7.79
C ALA A 34 5.10 -11.98 -7.05
N GLN A 35 3.76 -12.08 -7.01
CA GLN A 35 2.91 -11.13 -6.30
C GLN A 35 3.12 -11.22 -4.78
N VAL A 36 3.24 -12.45 -4.25
CA VAL A 36 3.51 -12.66 -2.82
C VAL A 36 4.86 -12.07 -2.42
N PHE A 37 5.92 -12.37 -3.18
CA PHE A 37 7.25 -11.82 -2.91
C PHE A 37 7.28 -10.29 -3.02
N THR A 38 6.55 -9.73 -4.00
CA THR A 38 6.41 -8.29 -4.16
C THR A 38 5.73 -7.67 -2.95
N LEU A 39 4.59 -8.21 -2.52
CA LEU A 39 3.87 -7.73 -1.34
C LEU A 39 4.74 -7.83 -0.09
N PHE A 40 5.44 -8.94 0.12
CA PHE A 40 6.34 -9.12 1.26
C PHE A 40 7.46 -8.06 1.28
N PHE A 41 8.10 -7.82 0.13
CA PHE A 41 9.18 -6.84 0.04
C PHE A 41 8.68 -5.41 0.28
N ILE A 42 7.54 -5.03 -0.32
CA ILE A 42 6.93 -3.72 -0.12
C ILE A 42 6.47 -3.56 1.33
N PHE A 43 5.88 -4.59 1.94
CA PHE A 43 5.47 -4.56 3.33
C PHE A 43 6.65 -4.35 4.28
N MET A 44 7.76 -5.08 4.06
CA MET A 44 9.01 -4.90 4.82
C MET A 44 9.58 -3.49 4.65
N PHE A 45 9.64 -2.98 3.42
CA PHE A 45 10.10 -1.63 3.15
C PHE A 45 9.19 -0.58 3.81
N SER A 46 7.88 -0.79 3.75
CA SER A 46 6.88 0.07 4.39
C SER A 46 7.03 0.09 5.91
N GLY A 47 7.33 -1.06 6.53
CA GLY A 47 7.71 -1.14 7.94
C GLY A 47 8.99 -0.36 8.26
N LEU A 48 10.03 -0.47 7.43
CA LEU A 48 11.26 0.32 7.61
C LEU A 48 11.01 1.83 7.53
N VAL A 49 10.20 2.28 6.58
CA VAL A 49 9.83 3.70 6.42
C VAL A 49 8.98 4.17 7.61
N GLY A 50 8.03 3.36 8.08
CA GLY A 50 7.24 3.65 9.28
C GLY A 50 8.11 3.75 10.53
N PHE A 51 9.10 2.87 10.68
CA PHE A 51 10.08 2.94 11.76
C PHE A 51 10.92 4.22 11.70
N LEU A 52 11.40 4.60 10.51
CA LEU A 52 12.12 5.86 10.29
C LEU A 52 11.26 7.08 10.65
N LYS A 53 9.95 7.05 10.34
CA LYS A 53 8.99 8.08 10.73
C LYS A 53 8.92 8.20 12.25
N THR A 54 8.73 7.10 12.98
CA THR A 54 8.67 7.12 14.45
C THR A 54 9.94 7.70 15.06
N PHE A 55 11.11 7.37 14.50
CA PHE A 55 12.38 7.98 14.92
C PHE A 55 12.45 9.48 14.62
N ALA A 56 12.01 9.91 13.43
CA ALA A 56 12.00 11.32 13.04
C ALA A 56 11.01 12.18 13.86
N LEU A 57 9.92 11.60 14.36
CA LEU A 57 8.90 12.26 15.16
C LEU A 57 9.10 12.11 16.68
N ASN A 58 10.17 11.43 17.13
CA ASN A 58 10.44 11.13 18.55
C ASN A 58 9.26 10.44 19.27
N GLU A 59 8.50 9.62 18.55
CA GLU A 59 7.42 8.83 19.13
C GLU A 59 7.97 7.55 19.79
N SER A 60 7.23 7.00 20.75
CA SER A 60 7.69 5.79 21.43
C SER A 60 7.65 4.57 20.50
N LEU A 61 8.78 3.86 20.37
CA LEU A 61 8.88 2.65 19.54
C LEU A 61 7.86 1.57 19.92
N LYS A 62 7.48 1.50 21.20
CA LYS A 62 6.46 0.57 21.70
C LYS A 62 5.07 0.92 21.15
N ALA A 63 4.74 2.20 21.05
CA ALA A 63 3.49 2.64 20.43
C ALA A 63 3.49 2.35 18.92
N TYR A 64 4.63 2.51 18.24
CA TYR A 64 4.75 2.15 16.82
C TYR A 64 4.51 0.65 16.57
N MET A 65 5.16 -0.24 17.34
CA MET A 65 4.97 -1.69 17.15
C MET A 65 3.52 -2.13 17.37
N ILE A 66 2.85 -1.60 18.41
CA ILE A 66 1.51 -2.04 18.78
C ILE A 66 0.42 -1.31 18.00
N SER A 67 0.57 -0.02 17.71
CA SER A 67 -0.49 0.76 17.06
C SER A 67 -0.35 0.82 15.56
N ASP A 68 0.86 0.87 15.01
CA ASP A 68 1.08 1.08 13.58
C ASP A 68 1.32 -0.27 12.89
N LEU A 69 2.36 -1.00 13.32
CA LEU A 69 2.75 -2.26 12.69
C LEU A 69 1.70 -3.36 12.89
N LEU A 70 1.20 -3.53 14.12
CA LEU A 70 0.19 -4.55 14.41
C LEU A 70 -1.15 -4.23 13.75
N ALA A 71 -1.64 -2.98 13.84
CA ALA A 71 -2.90 -2.59 13.21
C ALA A 71 -2.84 -2.78 11.69
N LYS A 72 -1.73 -2.38 11.06
CA LYS A 72 -1.50 -2.58 9.64
C LYS A 72 -1.46 -4.05 9.25
N THR A 73 -0.80 -4.89 10.05
CA THR A 73 -0.80 -6.34 9.84
C THR A 73 -2.20 -6.93 9.93
N LEU A 74 -3.00 -6.51 10.91
CA LEU A 74 -4.40 -6.94 11.04
C LEU A 74 -5.26 -6.48 9.86
N ILE A 75 -5.12 -5.23 9.43
CA ILE A 75 -5.84 -4.68 8.28
C ILE A 75 -5.48 -5.43 7.00
N LEU A 76 -4.20 -5.78 6.81
CA LEU A 76 -3.73 -6.58 5.68
C LEU A 76 -4.30 -8.02 5.71
N PHE A 77 -4.59 -8.53 6.91
CA PHE A 77 -5.16 -9.87 7.08
C PHE A 77 -6.62 -9.95 6.62
N VAL A 78 -7.40 -8.86 6.71
CA VAL A 78 -8.81 -8.82 6.28
C VAL A 78 -8.99 -9.19 4.79
N PRO A 79 -8.37 -8.48 3.83
CA PRO A 79 -8.46 -8.84 2.41
C PRO A 79 -7.83 -10.22 2.13
N PHE A 80 -6.82 -10.66 2.90
CA PHE A 80 -6.27 -12.00 2.77
C PHE A 80 -7.31 -13.10 3.10
N ILE A 81 -8.08 -12.93 4.18
CA ILE A 81 -9.20 -13.83 4.51
C ILE A 81 -10.30 -13.78 3.45
N VAL A 82 -10.59 -12.60 2.92
CA VAL A 82 -11.54 -12.45 1.82
C VAL A 82 -11.08 -13.20 0.56
N ALA A 83 -9.79 -13.14 0.22
CA ALA A 83 -9.22 -13.92 -0.89
C ALA A 83 -9.32 -15.43 -0.66
N MET A 84 -9.14 -15.88 0.59
CA MET A 84 -9.33 -17.29 0.98
C MET A 84 -10.76 -17.77 0.75
N ILE A 85 -11.75 -16.98 1.16
CA ILE A 85 -13.16 -17.32 0.96
C ILE A 85 -13.51 -17.30 -0.53
N ALA A 86 -13.04 -16.28 -1.26
CA ALA A 86 -13.28 -16.14 -2.70
C ALA A 86 -12.74 -17.33 -3.50
N LYS A 87 -11.61 -17.91 -3.09
CA LYS A 87 -11.04 -19.11 -3.73
C LYS A 87 -11.94 -20.34 -3.65
N SER A 88 -12.77 -20.43 -2.61
CA SER A 88 -13.77 -21.49 -2.45
C SER A 88 -14.89 -21.41 -3.50
N ILE A 89 -15.07 -20.24 -4.13
CA ILE A 89 -16.11 -19.98 -5.13
C ILE A 89 -15.45 -19.96 -6.52
N SER A 90 -15.76 -20.96 -7.36
CA SER A 90 -15.13 -21.17 -8.66
C SER A 90 -15.15 -19.95 -9.59
N ASP A 91 -16.24 -19.15 -9.55
CA ASP A 91 -16.42 -17.99 -10.41
C ASP A 91 -15.58 -16.77 -9.99
N LEU A 92 -15.03 -16.76 -8.77
CA LEU A 92 -14.26 -15.65 -8.22
C LEU A 92 -12.74 -15.88 -8.28
N TYR A 93 -12.25 -16.81 -9.11
CA TYR A 93 -10.81 -17.10 -9.20
C TYR A 93 -9.97 -15.84 -9.49
N ILE A 94 -10.43 -14.98 -10.42
CA ILE A 94 -9.74 -13.74 -10.81
C ILE A 94 -9.74 -12.70 -9.67
N PHE A 95 -10.71 -12.78 -8.76
CA PHE A 95 -10.83 -11.84 -7.65
C PHE A 95 -9.64 -11.92 -6.69
N VAL A 96 -9.04 -13.10 -6.53
CA VAL A 96 -7.85 -13.30 -5.70
C VAL A 96 -6.67 -12.42 -6.18
N ASP A 97 -6.40 -12.40 -7.49
CA ASP A 97 -5.31 -11.59 -8.06
C ASP A 97 -5.56 -10.08 -7.88
N TYR A 98 -6.81 -9.64 -8.00
CA TYR A 98 -7.18 -8.25 -7.74
C TYR A 98 -7.00 -7.87 -6.28
N VAL A 99 -7.36 -8.77 -5.35
CA VAL A 99 -7.17 -8.53 -3.91
C VAL A 99 -5.68 -8.38 -3.58
N PHE A 100 -4.81 -9.23 -4.13
CA PHE A 100 -3.36 -9.09 -3.93
C PHE A 100 -2.78 -7.83 -4.57
N SER A 101 -3.26 -7.47 -5.76
CA SER A 101 -2.87 -6.22 -6.41
C SER A 101 -3.30 -4.99 -5.61
N PHE A 102 -4.50 -5.03 -5.03
CA PHE A 102 -5.01 -3.98 -4.15
C PHE A 102 -4.22 -3.89 -2.84
N LEU A 103 -3.84 -5.02 -2.25
CA LEU A 103 -2.95 -5.09 -1.09
C LEU A 103 -1.60 -4.41 -1.38
N ILE A 104 -0.98 -4.74 -2.50
CA ILE A 104 0.28 -4.12 -2.94
C ILE A 104 0.11 -2.60 -3.08
N LEU A 105 -0.99 -2.16 -3.68
CA LEU A 105 -1.29 -0.74 -3.86
C LEU A 105 -1.49 -0.01 -2.51
N GLY A 106 -2.20 -0.62 -1.57
CA GLY A 106 -2.38 -0.09 -0.22
C GLY A 106 -1.05 0.08 0.52
N GLU A 107 -0.14 -0.89 0.38
CA GLU A 107 1.20 -0.81 0.96
C GLU A 107 2.06 0.31 0.36
N LEU A 108 1.96 0.54 -0.95
CA LEU A 108 2.61 1.67 -1.62
C LEU A 108 2.06 3.02 -1.14
N LEU A 109 0.75 3.13 -0.94
CA LEU A 109 0.14 4.33 -0.37
C LEU A 109 0.63 4.59 1.05
N ALA A 110 0.69 3.56 1.90
CA ALA A 110 1.21 3.67 3.26
C ALA A 110 2.66 4.18 3.30
N ILE A 111 3.52 3.72 2.37
CA ILE A 111 4.89 4.23 2.21
C ILE A 111 4.86 5.73 1.91
N LEU A 112 4.03 6.16 0.95
CA LEU A 112 3.92 7.57 0.56
C LEU A 112 3.46 8.46 1.73
N VAL A 113 2.47 8.01 2.51
CA VAL A 113 2.01 8.73 3.71
C VAL A 113 3.13 8.88 4.72
N ASN A 114 3.86 7.79 5.01
CA ASN A 114 4.95 7.83 5.98
C ASN A 114 6.10 8.74 5.52
N ILE A 115 6.47 8.70 4.23
CA ILE A 115 7.46 9.62 3.65
C ILE A 115 7.00 11.07 3.77
N GLN A 116 5.74 11.36 3.47
CA GLN A 116 5.21 12.72 3.55
C GLN A 116 5.15 13.24 5.01
N SER A 117 4.82 12.35 5.96
CA SER A 117 4.83 12.65 7.39
C SER A 117 6.23 13.01 7.87
N ILE A 118 7.26 12.26 7.44
CA ILE A 118 8.68 12.60 7.69
C ILE A 118 9.02 13.97 7.09
N LYS A 119 8.67 14.22 5.83
CA LYS A 119 8.97 15.49 5.13
C LYS A 119 8.32 16.69 5.81
N THR A 120 7.09 16.54 6.28
CA THR A 120 6.32 17.63 6.91
C THR A 120 6.65 17.78 8.40
N ARG A 121 7.36 16.81 8.99
CA ARG A 121 7.60 16.67 10.43
C ARG A 121 6.33 16.77 11.29
N LYS A 122 5.20 16.38 10.71
CA LYS A 122 3.91 16.31 11.39
C LYS A 122 3.36 14.90 11.22
N ALA A 123 2.70 14.39 12.26
CA ALA A 123 1.90 13.18 12.16
C ALA A 123 0.74 13.48 11.22
N ILE A 124 0.87 13.09 9.95
CA ILE A 124 -0.23 13.15 8.99
C ILE A 124 -1.05 11.90 9.26
N GLN A 125 -2.28 12.08 9.73
CA GLN A 125 -3.22 10.97 9.87
C GLN A 125 -3.64 10.51 8.48
N GLU A 126 -3.89 9.21 8.30
CA GLU A 126 -4.22 8.64 6.99
C GLU A 126 -5.41 9.33 6.32
N ILE A 127 -6.43 9.71 7.10
CA ILE A 127 -7.63 10.42 6.65
C ILE A 127 -7.26 11.79 6.05
N ASP A 128 -6.33 12.52 6.67
CA ASP A 128 -5.87 13.81 6.19
C ASP A 128 -5.05 13.66 4.89
N PHE A 129 -4.26 12.59 4.77
CA PHE A 129 -3.56 12.28 3.53
C PHE A 129 -4.54 12.02 2.39
N TYR A 130 -5.60 11.23 2.61
CA TYR A 130 -6.63 11.00 1.59
C TYR A 130 -7.27 12.31 1.13
N ASN A 131 -7.59 13.22 2.04
CA ASN A 131 -8.14 14.53 1.69
C ASN A 131 -7.15 15.36 0.87
N ILE A 132 -5.88 15.45 1.30
CA ILE A 132 -4.82 16.17 0.57
C ILE A 132 -4.58 15.56 -0.82
N PHE A 133 -4.64 14.23 -0.93
CA PHE A 133 -4.46 13.51 -2.17
C PHE A 133 -5.63 13.72 -3.14
N ILE A 134 -6.87 13.62 -2.65
CA ILE A 134 -8.09 13.92 -3.40
C ILE A 134 -8.07 15.37 -3.87
N ASP A 135 -7.69 16.32 -3.02
CA ASP A 135 -7.58 17.73 -3.40
C ASP A 135 -6.52 17.95 -4.47
N LYS A 136 -5.36 17.28 -4.38
CA LYS A 136 -4.33 17.31 -5.43
C LYS A 136 -4.84 16.74 -6.74
N ILE A 137 -5.53 15.60 -6.72
CA ILE A 137 -6.14 15.01 -7.92
C ILE A 137 -7.21 15.93 -8.48
N LYS A 138 -8.06 16.53 -7.64
CA LYS A 138 -9.11 17.47 -8.03
C LYS A 138 -8.50 18.70 -8.69
N HIS A 139 -7.43 19.25 -8.15
CA HIS A 139 -6.68 20.35 -8.78
C HIS A 139 -6.03 19.94 -10.10
N LEU A 140 -5.49 18.73 -10.19
CA LEU A 140 -4.91 18.20 -11.43
C LEU A 140 -5.98 18.01 -12.50
N SER A 141 -7.11 17.40 -12.14
CA SER A 141 -8.28 17.18 -12.99
C SER A 141 -8.88 18.50 -13.46
N LEU A 142 -9.06 19.47 -12.55
CA LEU A 142 -9.50 20.83 -12.91
C LEU A 142 -8.49 21.53 -13.82
N LYS A 143 -7.18 21.30 -13.65
CA LYS A 143 -6.14 21.86 -14.53
C LYS A 143 -6.19 21.23 -15.92
N PHE A 144 -6.37 19.91 -16.03
CA PHE A 144 -6.54 19.22 -17.31
C PHE A 144 -7.85 19.62 -18.00
N LEU A 145 -8.96 19.69 -17.27
CA LEU A 145 -10.25 20.15 -17.78
C LEU A 145 -10.21 21.63 -18.21
N LYS A 146 -9.43 22.47 -17.51
CA LYS A 146 -9.24 23.88 -17.88
C LYS A 146 -8.30 24.05 -19.09
N ILE A 147 -7.36 23.13 -19.30
CA ILE A 147 -6.53 23.04 -20.52
C ILE A 147 -7.42 22.68 -21.72
N GLU A 148 -8.39 21.78 -21.56
CA GLU A 148 -9.34 21.43 -22.63
C GLU A 148 -10.29 22.58 -22.98
N LYS A 149 -10.66 23.41 -21.99
CA LYS A 149 -11.52 24.58 -22.23
C LYS A 149 -10.80 25.80 -22.84
N HIS A 150 -9.46 25.83 -22.88
CA HIS A 150 -8.70 26.95 -23.46
C HIS A 150 -8.33 26.73 -24.95
N ASN A 151 -8.52 25.51 -25.48
CA ASN A 151 -8.23 25.21 -26.90
C ASN A 151 -9.45 25.36 -27.84
N PHE A 152 -10.57 25.91 -27.37
CA PHE A 152 -11.79 26.08 -28.19
C PHE A 152 -12.26 27.54 -28.35
N HIS A 153 -11.49 28.52 -27.91
CA HIS A 153 -11.90 29.93 -28.02
C HIS A 153 -10.75 30.89 -28.32
N ASP A 154 -9.97 30.61 -29.36
CA ASP A 154 -9.08 31.63 -29.93
C ASP A 154 -8.87 31.49 -31.45
N ASP A 155 -9.94 31.18 -32.19
CA ASP A 155 -9.92 31.13 -33.66
C ASP A 155 -11.09 31.91 -34.29
N ASN A 156 -11.46 33.06 -33.73
CA ASN A 156 -12.39 33.94 -34.44
C ASN A 156 -12.32 35.43 -34.05
N LYS A 157 -11.16 36.06 -34.23
CA LYS A 157 -11.08 37.51 -34.45
C LYS A 157 -9.84 37.83 -35.28
N ASN A 158 -9.97 37.79 -36.59
CA ASN A 158 -9.24 38.65 -37.52
C ASN A 158 -9.68 38.33 -38.96
N ASP A 159 -10.84 38.85 -39.35
CA ASP A 159 -11.08 39.30 -40.72
C ASP A 159 -12.37 40.12 -40.74
N ASP A 160 -12.23 41.42 -40.55
CA ASP A 160 -13.12 42.42 -41.18
C ASP A 160 -12.54 43.82 -40.92
N ASN A 161 -11.34 44.03 -41.45
CA ASN A 161 -10.81 45.38 -41.63
C ASN A 161 -9.95 45.44 -42.89
N LYS A 162 -10.58 45.20 -44.07
CA LYS A 162 -10.05 45.63 -45.37
C LYS A 162 -11.05 45.43 -46.51
N LYS A 163 -11.97 46.39 -46.71
CA LYS A 163 -12.56 46.83 -47.99
C LYS A 163 -13.07 48.26 -47.71
N GLU A 164 -12.36 49.33 -48.11
CA GLU A 164 -12.32 49.89 -49.47
C GLU A 164 -13.64 49.75 -50.24
#